data_AF-A0A7X8ZS38-F1
#
_entry.id   AF-A0A7X8ZS38-F1
#
_cell.length_a   1.000
_cell.length_b   1.000
_cell.length_c   1.000
_cell.angle_alpha   90.00
_cell.angle_beta   90.00
_cell.angle_gamma   90.00
#
_symmetry.space_group_name_H-M   'P 1'
#
loop_
_entity.id
_entity.type
_entity.pdbx_description
1 polymer ?
#
loop_
_entity_poly.entity_id
_entity_poly.type
_entity_poly.pdbx_seq_one_letter_code
_entity_poly.pdbx_strand_id
1 'polypeptide(L)' 'MKIKEEATKIHESGFNCAQSVLCACREYTRLDDERALAISGGFGRGVQCGEICGALTGAVMALGLV' A
#
# COMPACT_ATOMS: atom_id res chain seq x y z
N MET A 1 8.34 0.19 13.87
CA MET A 1 9.13 1.22 13.13
C MET A 1 9.45 0.83 11.69
N LYS A 2 9.77 -0.44 11.40
CA LYS A 2 10.10 -0.95 10.06
C LYS A 2 9.09 -0.61 8.94
N ILE A 3 7.78 -0.75 9.21
CA ILE A 3 6.73 -0.54 8.18
C ILE A 3 6.71 0.91 7.66
N LYS A 4 6.93 1.91 8.53
CA LYS A 4 6.94 3.32 8.12
C LYS A 4 8.07 3.59 7.13
N GLU A 5 9.28 3.18 7.48
CA GLU A 5 10.48 3.40 6.67
C GLU A 5 10.38 2.67 5.33
N GLU A 6 9.89 1.43 5.33
CA GLU A 6 9.69 0.65 4.11
C GLU A 6 8.63 1.30 3.20
N ALA A 7 7.50 1.71 3.76
CA ALA A 7 6.46 2.41 3.01
C ALA A 7 6.98 3.71 2.40
N THR A 8 7.79 4.48 3.15
CA THR A 8 8.43 5.69 2.62
C THR A 8 9.35 5.37 1.44
N LYS A 9 10.23 4.37 1.56
CA LYS A 9 11.11 3.95 0.45
C LYS A 9 10.34 3.53 -0.80
N ILE A 10 9.27 2.76 -0.63
CA ILE A 10 8.43 2.30 -1.75
C ILE A 10 7.68 3.49 -2.38
N HIS A 11 7.28 4.49 -1.58
CA HIS A 11 6.67 5.69 -2.14
C HIS A 11 7.67 6.53 -2.93
N GLU A 12 8.89 6.70 -2.41
CA GLU A 12 9.98 7.41 -3.06
C GLU A 12 10.44 6.74 -4.37
N SER A 13 10.24 5.42 -4.51
CA SER A 13 10.50 4.70 -5.77
C SER A 13 9.41 4.87 -6.84
N GLY A 14 8.38 5.67 -6.57
CA GLY A 14 7.37 6.09 -7.56
C GLY A 14 6.01 5.37 -7.45
N PHE A 15 5.84 4.48 -6.49
CA PHE A 15 4.55 3.84 -6.24
C PHE A 15 3.60 4.74 -5.45
N ASN A 16 2.30 4.52 -5.62
CA ASN A 16 1.29 5.32 -4.94
C ASN A 16 1.19 4.98 -3.43
N CYS A 17 0.52 5.82 -2.65
CA CYS A 17 0.43 5.66 -1.20
C CYS A 17 -0.24 4.34 -0.75
N ALA A 18 -1.19 3.79 -1.49
CA ALA A 18 -1.81 2.49 -1.17
C ALA A 18 -0.84 1.34 -1.43
N GLN A 19 -0.16 1.38 -2.57
CA GLN A 19 0.90 0.44 -2.95
C GLN A 19 2.02 0.41 -1.91
N SER A 20 2.50 1.58 -1.50
CA SER A 20 3.55 1.72 -0.48
C SER A 20 3.18 1.08 0.85
N VAL A 21 1.97 1.34 1.36
CA VAL A 21 1.55 0.82 2.66
C VAL A 21 1.27 -0.68 2.60
N LEU A 22 0.56 -1.16 1.57
CA LEU A 22 0.25 -2.59 1.45
C LEU A 22 1.51 -3.42 1.28
N CYS A 23 2.43 -2.98 0.42
CA CYS A 23 3.68 -3.68 0.15
C CYS A 23 4.63 -3.64 1.37
N ALA A 24 4.66 -2.55 2.15
CA ALA A 24 5.36 -2.52 3.43
C ALA A 24 4.80 -3.50 4.48
N CYS A 25 3.55 -3.92 4.32
CA CYS A 25 2.89 -4.93 5.15
C CYS A 25 3.01 -6.37 4.59
N ARG A 26 3.84 -6.62 3.58
CA ARG A 26 4.05 -7.97 2.99
C ARG A 26 4.49 -9.05 3.98
N GLU A 27 5.13 -8.70 5.08
CA GLU A 27 5.52 -9.68 6.11
C GLU A 27 4.31 -10.24 6.87
N TYR A 28 3.17 -9.54 6.80
CA TYR A 28 1.93 -9.88 7.50
C TYR A 28 0.82 -10.31 6.53
N THR A 29 0.91 -9.91 5.27
CA THR A 29 -0.02 -10.29 4.22
C THR A 29 0.63 -11.41 3.42
N ARG A 30 -0.05 -12.53 3.15
CA ARG A 30 0.51 -13.65 2.36
C ARG A 30 0.66 -13.31 0.86
N LEU A 31 0.88 -12.05 0.55
CA LEU A 31 1.03 -11.51 -0.79
C LEU A 31 2.51 -11.33 -1.10
N ASP A 32 2.88 -11.68 -2.32
CA ASP A 32 4.11 -11.21 -2.93
C ASP A 32 3.97 -9.72 -3.35
N ASP A 33 5.12 -9.07 -3.55
CA ASP A 33 5.18 -7.65 -3.89
C ASP A 33 4.44 -7.35 -5.20
N GLU A 34 4.55 -8.20 -6.23
CA GLU A 34 3.87 -8.00 -7.51
C GLU A 34 2.35 -7.96 -7.34
N ARG A 35 1.79 -8.93 -6.61
CA ARG A 35 0.36 -8.99 -6.30
C ARG A 35 -0.06 -7.79 -5.46
N ALA A 36 0.68 -7.45 -4.40
CA ALA A 36 0.38 -6.29 -3.57
C ALA A 36 0.34 -5.00 -4.40
N LEU A 37 1.32 -4.79 -5.27
CA LEU A 37 1.40 -3.62 -6.14
C LEU A 37 0.27 -3.60 -7.18
N ALA A 38 -0.05 -4.74 -7.79
CA ALA A 38 -1.10 -4.85 -8.80
C ALA A 38 -2.48 -4.56 -8.22
N ILE A 39 -2.83 -5.20 -7.09
CA ILE A 39 -4.17 -5.04 -6.50
C ILE A 39 -4.39 -3.65 -5.92
N SER A 40 -3.32 -2.98 -5.46
CA SER A 40 -3.44 -1.64 -4.87
C SER A 40 -3.20 -0.48 -5.84
N GLY A 41 -2.82 -0.77 -7.09
CA GLY A 41 -2.49 0.24 -8.10
C GLY A 41 -3.62 1.23 -8.40
N GLY A 42 -4.87 0.79 -8.29
CA GLY A 42 -6.05 1.62 -8.53
C GLY A 42 -6.37 2.64 -7.42
N PHE A 43 -5.80 2.50 -6.22
CA PHE A 43 -6.18 3.32 -5.07
C PHE A 43 -5.31 4.57 -4.85
N GLY A 44 -4.38 4.85 -5.77
CA GLY A 44 -3.57 6.05 -5.72
C GLY A 44 -4.39 7.34 -5.84
N ARG A 45 -3.80 8.46 -5.40
CA ARG A 45 -4.38 9.82 -5.53
C ARG A 45 -5.81 9.95 -5.01
N GLY A 46 -6.14 9.28 -3.91
CA GLY A 46 -7.49 9.40 -3.37
C GLY A 46 -8.48 8.36 -3.89
N VAL A 47 -8.04 7.40 -4.72
CA VAL A 47 -8.87 6.75 -5.77
C VAL A 47 -9.32 7.77 -6.82
N GLN A 48 -8.36 8.53 -7.36
CA GLN A 48 -8.51 9.49 -8.47
C GLN A 48 -9.51 10.66 -8.29
N CYS A 49 -10.29 10.69 -7.22
CA CYS A 49 -11.18 11.80 -6.88
C CYS A 49 -10.68 12.65 -5.70
N GLY A 50 -9.60 12.23 -5.02
CA GLY A 50 -9.03 12.96 -3.88
C GLY A 50 -9.69 12.70 -2.52
N GLU A 51 -10.76 11.91 -2.48
CA GLU A 51 -11.61 11.77 -1.28
C GLU A 51 -11.20 10.60 -0.35
N ILE A 52 -10.41 9.64 -0.84
CA ILE A 52 -10.09 8.42 -0.09
C ILE A 52 -8.59 8.28 0.13
N CYS A 53 -8.13 8.40 1.38
CA CYS A 53 -6.71 8.24 1.69
C CYS A 53 -6.17 6.85 1.31
N GLY A 54 -5.35 6.79 0.25
CA GLY A 54 -4.78 5.53 -0.24
C GLY A 54 -3.90 4.82 0.80
N ALA A 55 -3.20 5.55 1.66
CA ALA A 55 -2.42 4.95 2.76
C ALA A 55 -3.32 4.18 3.74
N LEU A 56 -4.49 4.73 4.10
CA LEU A 56 -5.47 4.03 4.92
C LEU A 56 -6.08 2.84 4.18
N THR A 57 -6.40 3.00 2.89
CA THR A 57 -6.90 1.89 2.06
C THR A 57 -5.91 0.72 2.06
N GLY A 58 -4.61 0.97 1.83
CA GLY A 58 -3.58 -0.07 1.86
C GLY A 58 -3.45 -0.75 3.23
N ALA A 59 -3.56 0.01 4.33
CA ALA A 59 -3.54 -0.55 5.68
C ALA A 59 -4.77 -1.44 5.96
N VAL A 60 -5.97 -0.99 5.58
CA VAL A 60 -7.20 -1.77 5.72
C VAL A 60 -7.17 -3.03 4.86
N MET A 61 -6.63 -2.95 3.64
CA MET A 61 -6.38 -4.13 2.81
C MET A 61 -5.48 -5.14 3.52
N ALA A 62 -4.39 -4.68 4.13
CA ALA A 62 -3.49 -5.55 4.87
C ALA A 62 -4.20 -6.23 6.06
N LEU A 63 -4.99 -5.48 6.84
CA LEU A 63 -5.77 -6.03 7.96
C LEU A 63 -6.80 -7.07 7.52
N GLY A 64 -7.38 -6.93 6.33
CA GLY A 64 -8.34 -7.90 5.78
C GLY A 64 -7.71 -9.20 5.26
N LEU A 65 -6.39 -9.28 5.19
CA LEU A 65 -5.63 -10.44 4.70
C LEU A 65 -4.96 -11.25 5.82
N VAL A 66 -5.07 -10.79 7.06
CA VAL A 66 -4.62 -11.47 8.29
C VAL A 66 -5.70 -12.44 8.75
#